data_AF-A0A286UV44-F1
#
_entry.id   AF-A0A286UV44-F1
#
_cell.length_a   1.000
_cell.length_b   1.000
_cell.length_c   1.000
_cell.angle_alpha   90.00
_cell.angle_beta   90.00
_cell.angle_gamma   90.00
#
_symmetry.space_group_name_H-M   'P 1'
#
loop_
_entity.id
_entity.type
_entity.pdbx_description
1 polymer ?
#
loop_
_entity_poly.entity_id
_entity_poly.type
_entity_poly.pdbx_seq_one_letter_code
_entity_poly.pdbx_strand_id
1 'polypeptide(L)'
;MAHTCTHISTLEGFSGPKLSQSVHREECTQCFDNQDTEDGVDICLSCFNGGCNDEKRHHAYNHANKTGHTFTFNIKRRPKPTLSKREDSDEPPAKMAKLAIVEEKEEDKFDHTITLKCWQCDPNAGKLLPRFQR
;
A
#
# COMPACT_ATOMS: atom_id res chain seq x y z
N MET A 1 -19.06 -0.09 14.19
CA MET A 1 -18.72 0.22 15.60
C MET A 1 -17.55 1.17 15.58
N ALA A 2 -17.56 2.25 16.38
CA ALA A 2 -16.57 3.31 16.28
C ALA A 2 -15.16 2.79 16.59
N HIS A 3 -14.31 2.73 15.56
CA HIS A 3 -12.91 2.31 15.68
C HIS A 3 -12.09 3.48 16.21
N THR A 4 -12.29 3.84 17.47
CA THR A 4 -11.52 4.89 18.13
C THR A 4 -10.15 4.34 18.54
N CYS A 5 -9.13 5.20 18.43
CA CYS A 5 -7.75 4.93 18.83
C CYS A 5 -7.28 6.13 19.64
N THR A 6 -6.92 5.90 20.91
CA THR A 6 -6.41 6.94 21.81
C THR A 6 -5.03 7.46 21.39
N HIS A 7 -4.29 6.67 20.60
CA HIS A 7 -2.97 7.04 20.11
C HIS A 7 -3.04 7.96 18.89
N ILE A 8 -4.21 8.13 18.26
CA ILE A 8 -4.36 8.86 16.99
C ILE A 8 -3.88 10.32 17.09
N SER A 9 -4.00 10.94 18.26
CA SER A 9 -3.51 12.29 18.54
C SER A 9 -1.99 12.42 18.35
N THR A 10 -1.23 11.33 18.54
CA THR A 10 0.23 11.35 18.34
C THR A 10 0.62 11.45 16.85
N LEU A 11 -0.32 11.25 15.91
CA LEU A 11 -0.08 11.46 14.47
C LEU A 11 0.24 12.91 14.12
N GLU A 12 -0.20 13.88 14.93
CA GLU A 12 0.10 15.30 14.70
C GLU A 12 1.61 15.59 14.72
N GLY A 13 2.40 14.77 15.42
CA GLY A 13 3.86 14.87 15.47
C GLY A 13 4.58 14.24 14.26
N PHE A 14 3.86 13.56 13.36
CA PHE A 14 4.47 12.92 12.19
C PHE A 14 4.57 13.91 11.03
N SER A 15 5.79 14.12 10.55
CA SER A 15 6.04 14.84 9.31
C SER A 15 6.17 13.87 8.14
N GLY A 16 5.85 14.33 6.93
CA GLY A 16 6.18 13.58 5.72
C GLY A 16 7.69 13.32 5.57
N PRO A 17 8.08 12.38 4.70
CA PRO A 17 9.48 12.05 4.44
C PRO A 17 10.23 13.26 3.88
N LYS A 18 11.51 13.36 4.25
CA LYS A 18 12.43 14.32 3.62
C LYS A 18 12.77 13.85 2.21
N LEU A 19 13.16 14.77 1.32
CA LEU A 19 13.61 14.43 -0.04
C LEU A 19 14.78 13.43 -0.07
N SER A 20 15.62 13.45 0.96
CA SER A 20 16.76 12.53 1.11
C SER A 20 16.42 11.19 1.75
N GLN A 21 15.16 10.98 2.16
CA GLN A 21 14.75 9.78 2.90
C GLN A 21 14.08 8.79 1.96
N SER A 22 14.59 7.56 1.94
CA SER A 22 14.00 6.48 1.16
C SER A 22 12.63 6.09 1.74
N VAL A 23 11.67 5.87 0.84
CA VAL A 23 10.31 5.43 1.17
C VAL A 23 10.04 4.12 0.44
N HIS A 24 9.90 3.04 1.19
CA HIS A 24 9.70 1.70 0.64
C HIS A 24 8.20 1.36 0.63
N ARG A 25 7.47 1.89 -0.37
CA ARG A 25 6.01 1.80 -0.42
C ARG A 25 5.43 0.66 -1.25
N GLU A 26 6.24 0.06 -2.12
CA GLU A 26 5.78 -0.91 -3.11
C GLU A 26 5.92 -2.36 -2.61
N GLU A 27 6.92 -2.61 -1.76
CA GLU A 27 7.30 -3.95 -1.31
C GLU A 27 7.97 -3.98 0.07
N CYS A 28 7.96 -5.16 0.68
CA CYS A 28 8.67 -5.43 1.92
C CYS A 28 10.18 -5.46 1.70
N THR A 29 10.92 -4.72 2.53
CA THR A 29 12.38 -4.61 2.43
C THR A 29 13.15 -5.88 2.81
N GLN A 30 12.47 -6.90 3.36
CA GLN A 30 13.08 -8.16 3.82
C GLN A 30 12.79 -9.35 2.90
N CYS A 31 11.62 -9.39 2.25
CA CYS A 31 11.21 -10.55 1.44
C CYS A 31 10.57 -10.22 0.10
N PHE A 32 10.49 -8.93 -0.28
CA PHE A 32 10.00 -8.50 -1.58
C PHE A 32 8.53 -8.86 -1.89
N ASP A 33 7.74 -9.24 -0.87
CA ASP A 33 6.29 -9.26 -1.01
C ASP A 33 5.80 -7.84 -1.28
N ASN A 34 4.91 -7.71 -2.24
CA ASN A 34 4.48 -6.41 -2.72
C ASN A 34 3.02 -6.09 -2.36
N GLN A 35 2.63 -4.86 -2.68
CA GLN A 35 1.28 -4.33 -2.52
C GLN A 35 0.19 -5.02 -3.37
N ASP A 36 0.56 -5.91 -4.30
CA ASP A 36 -0.41 -6.67 -5.11
C ASP A 36 -0.93 -7.91 -4.38
N THR A 37 -0.33 -8.28 -3.23
CA THR A 37 -0.82 -9.37 -2.38
C THR A 37 -2.18 -9.04 -1.74
N GLU A 38 -2.87 -10.04 -1.18
CA GLU A 38 -4.11 -9.80 -0.43
C GLU A 38 -3.89 -8.95 0.81
N ASP A 39 -2.73 -9.12 1.45
CA ASP A 39 -2.34 -8.45 2.69
C ASP A 39 -1.73 -7.06 2.47
N GLY A 40 -1.23 -6.79 1.26
CA GLY A 40 -0.56 -5.55 0.92
C GLY A 40 0.79 -5.38 1.62
N VAL A 41 1.27 -4.14 1.68
CA VAL A 41 2.51 -3.78 2.37
C VAL A 41 2.24 -2.69 3.41
N ASP A 42 2.79 -2.86 4.62
CA ASP A 42 2.70 -1.89 5.70
C ASP A 42 3.93 -0.98 5.70
N ILE A 43 3.70 0.33 5.55
CA ILE A 43 4.75 1.36 5.55
C ILE A 43 4.75 2.06 6.90
N CYS A 44 5.85 1.95 7.63
CA CYS A 44 6.01 2.63 8.91
C CYS A 44 6.00 4.16 8.75
N LEU A 45 5.17 4.87 9.51
CA LEU A 45 5.13 6.34 9.44
C LEU A 45 6.33 7.01 10.11
N SER A 46 7.06 6.30 10.98
CA SER A 46 8.23 6.85 11.67
C SER A 46 9.50 6.77 10.83
N CYS A 47 9.66 5.72 10.01
CA CYS A 47 10.91 5.46 9.26
C CYS A 47 10.72 5.11 7.78
N PHE A 48 9.48 5.01 7.30
CA PHE A 48 9.11 4.71 5.91
C PHE A 48 9.65 3.39 5.33
N ASN A 49 9.98 2.44 6.21
CA ASN A 49 10.28 1.06 5.83
C ASN A 49 8.98 0.28 5.53
N GLY A 50 9.04 -0.57 4.50
CA GLY A 50 7.97 -1.47 4.11
C GLY A 50 8.10 -2.86 4.76
N GLY A 51 7.02 -3.36 5.34
CA GLY A 51 6.92 -4.69 5.95
C GLY A 51 5.73 -5.47 5.39
N CYS A 52 5.91 -6.77 5.14
CA CYS A 52 4.79 -7.64 4.77
C CYS A 52 3.97 -8.00 6.02
N ASN A 53 2.67 -8.24 5.80
CA ASN A 53 1.71 -8.66 6.82
C ASN A 53 1.38 -10.16 6.74
N ASP A 54 2.29 -10.93 6.14
CA ASP A 54 2.22 -12.39 5.99
C ASP A 54 2.27 -13.11 7.35
N GLU A 55 1.42 -14.12 7.53
CA GLU A 55 1.26 -14.90 8.77
C GLU A 55 2.44 -15.79 9.15
N LYS A 56 3.44 -15.97 8.27
CA LYS A 56 4.62 -16.79 8.57
C LYS A 56 5.84 -15.93 8.84
N ARG A 57 6.00 -14.84 8.08
CA ARG A 57 7.18 -13.97 8.13
C ARG A 57 7.02 -12.78 9.06
N HIS A 58 5.81 -12.23 9.17
CA HIS A 58 5.46 -11.18 10.14
C HIS A 58 6.42 -9.96 10.14
N HIS A 59 6.91 -9.50 8.98
CA HIS A 59 7.92 -8.44 8.95
C HIS A 59 7.41 -7.09 9.48
N ALA A 60 6.14 -6.75 9.25
CA ALA A 60 5.52 -5.55 9.80
C ALA A 60 5.40 -5.62 11.34
N TYR A 61 4.89 -6.75 11.86
CA TYR A 61 4.81 -7.05 13.29
C TYR A 61 6.19 -7.00 13.95
N ASN A 62 7.17 -7.70 13.38
CA ASN A 62 8.53 -7.73 13.90
C ASN A 62 9.16 -6.34 13.93
N HIS A 63 8.89 -5.51 12.93
CA HIS A 63 9.34 -4.12 12.90
C HIS A 63 8.71 -3.31 14.03
N ALA A 64 7.38 -3.35 14.19
CA ALA A 64 6.67 -2.63 15.24
C ALA A 64 7.14 -3.05 16.64
N ASN A 65 7.27 -4.35 16.88
CA ASN A 65 7.72 -4.90 18.17
C ASN A 65 9.16 -4.50 18.51
N LYS A 66 10.08 -4.54 17.53
CA LYS A 66 11.51 -4.21 17.77
C LYS A 66 11.77 -2.72 17.95
N THR A 67 11.00 -1.87 17.26
CA THR A 67 11.26 -0.41 17.22
C THR A 67 10.32 0.40 18.10
N GLY A 68 9.17 -0.16 18.48
CA GLY A 68 8.10 0.57 19.15
C GLY A 68 7.34 1.55 18.24
N HIS A 69 7.59 1.55 16.93
CA HIS A 69 6.88 2.42 16.00
C HIS A 69 5.38 2.10 15.96
N THR A 70 4.56 3.15 16.09
CA THR A 70 3.15 3.00 16.44
C THR A 70 2.22 2.82 15.23
N PHE A 71 2.51 3.48 14.11
CA PHE A 71 1.59 3.57 12.98
C PHE A 71 2.22 3.10 11.67
N THR A 72 1.40 2.43 10.87
CA THR A 72 1.73 2.10 9.48
C THR A 72 0.59 2.47 8.54
N PHE A 73 0.92 2.76 7.29
CA PHE A 73 -0.04 2.72 6.19
C PHE A 73 0.04 1.38 5.48
N ASN A 74 -1.06 0.65 5.44
CA ASN A 74 -1.22 -0.53 4.60
C ASN A 74 -1.61 -0.08 3.19
N ILE A 75 -0.76 -0.37 2.20
CA ILE A 75 -1.03 -0.08 0.79
C ILE A 75 -1.34 -1.37 0.05
N LYS A 76 -2.45 -1.36 -0.69
CA LYS A 76 -2.85 -2.42 -1.61
C LYS A 76 -3.07 -1.83 -2.99
N ARG A 77 -2.53 -2.47 -4.03
CA ARG A 77 -2.74 -2.11 -5.43
C ARG A 77 -3.62 -3.17 -6.10
N ARG A 78 -4.61 -2.71 -6.86
CA ARG A 78 -5.50 -3.57 -7.64
C ARG A 78 -5.61 -3.03 -9.06
N PRO A 79 -5.62 -3.89 -10.09
CA PRO A 79 -5.88 -3.43 -11.46
C PRO A 79 -7.29 -2.84 -11.53
N LYS A 80 -7.42 -1.67 -12.15
CA LYS A 80 -8.71 -1.11 -12.51
C LYS A 80 -9.41 -2.07 -13.47
N PRO A 81 -10.72 -2.26 -13.36
CA PRO A 81 -11.48 -2.98 -14.37
C PRO A 81 -11.46 -2.15 -15.66
N THR A 82 -10.48 -2.40 -16.53
CA THR A 82 -10.47 -1.78 -17.85
C THR A 82 -11.59 -2.42 -18.66
N LEU A 83 -12.50 -1.59 -19.20
CA LEU A 83 -13.59 -2.01 -20.08
C LEU A 83 -13.11 -2.53 -21.45
N SER A 84 -11.89 -3.06 -21.56
CA SER A 84 -11.23 -3.29 -22.84
C SER A 84 -10.33 -4.52 -22.85
N LYS A 85 -10.97 -5.71 -22.88
CA LYS A 85 -10.55 -7.01 -23.49
C LYS A 85 -11.21 -8.14 -22.69
N ARG A 86 -12.15 -8.95 -23.18
CA ARG A 86 -12.42 -9.46 -24.53
C ARG A 86 -13.89 -9.88 -24.58
N GLU A 87 -14.72 -9.14 -25.30
CA GLU A 87 -15.91 -9.73 -25.91
C GLU A 87 -15.87 -9.33 -27.38
N ASP A 88 -15.94 -10.35 -28.23
CA ASP A 88 -16.25 -10.32 -29.66
C ASP A 88 -15.36 -9.49 -30.60
N SER A 89 -14.49 -10.16 -31.36
CA SER A 89 -14.52 -10.09 -32.85
C SER A 89 -13.32 -10.84 -33.45
N ASP A 90 -13.67 -11.88 -34.19
CA ASP A 90 -12.84 -12.69 -35.06
C ASP A 90 -12.49 -11.87 -36.33
N GLU A 91 -11.61 -10.88 -36.25
CA GLU A 91 -11.03 -10.32 -37.49
C GLU A 91 -9.65 -9.67 -37.24
N PRO A 92 -8.61 -10.02 -38.03
CA PRO A 92 -7.28 -9.45 -37.86
C PRO A 92 -7.28 -8.00 -38.36
N PRO A 93 -6.87 -6.99 -37.56
CA PRO A 93 -6.92 -5.62 -38.01
C PRO A 93 -5.84 -5.39 -39.06
N ALA A 94 -6.27 -5.37 -40.32
CA ALA A 94 -5.47 -4.94 -41.44
C ALA A 94 -5.13 -3.45 -41.26
N LYS A 95 -3.84 -3.14 -41.50
CA LYS A 95 -3.26 -1.81 -41.75
C LYS A 95 -2.81 -1.04 -40.50
N MET A 96 -1.56 -1.31 -40.13
CA MET A 96 -0.52 -0.37 -39.65
C MET A 96 -1.04 0.95 -39.06
N ALA A 97 -1.52 0.90 -37.81
CA ALA A 97 -1.69 2.10 -37.00
C ALA A 97 -0.34 2.48 -36.38
N LYS A 98 0.13 3.67 -36.75
CA LYS A 98 1.24 4.43 -36.17
C LYS A 98 1.40 4.11 -34.67
N LEU A 99 2.51 3.47 -34.28
CA LEU A 99 2.88 3.25 -32.88
C LEU A 99 3.15 4.61 -32.21
N ALA A 100 2.10 5.31 -31.83
CA ALA A 100 2.18 6.37 -30.85
C ALA A 100 2.34 5.68 -29.49
N ILE A 101 3.50 5.83 -28.87
CA ILE A 101 3.70 5.45 -27.47
C ILE A 101 2.92 6.49 -26.67
N VAL A 102 1.65 6.19 -26.39
CA VAL A 102 0.89 6.95 -25.40
C VAL A 102 1.52 6.59 -24.06
N GLU A 103 2.02 7.58 -23.33
CA GLU A 103 2.49 7.41 -21.96
C GLU A 103 1.30 7.03 -21.08
N GLU A 104 1.02 5.73 -20.97
CA GLU A 104 0.01 5.22 -20.04
C GLU A 104 0.56 5.31 -18.62
N LYS A 105 -0.04 6.16 -17.78
CA LYS A 105 0.38 6.29 -16.38
C LYS A 105 -0.11 5.07 -15.58
N GLU A 106 0.67 4.63 -14.60
CA GLU A 106 0.24 3.54 -13.71
C GLU A 106 -1.07 3.87 -12.97
N GLU A 107 -1.28 5.15 -12.67
CA GLU A 107 -2.51 5.69 -12.07
C GLU A 107 -3.75 5.42 -12.92
N ASP A 108 -3.60 5.25 -14.24
CA ASP A 108 -4.72 4.95 -15.15
C ASP A 108 -5.05 3.45 -15.16
N LYS A 109 -4.11 2.59 -14.73
CA LYS A 109 -4.23 1.12 -14.75
C LYS A 109 -4.58 0.51 -13.40
N PHE A 110 -4.23 1.18 -12.31
CA PHE A 110 -4.34 0.62 -10.97
C PHE A 110 -5.05 1.56 -10.01
N ASP A 111 -5.81 0.96 -9.09
CA ASP A 111 -6.36 1.59 -7.90
C ASP A 111 -5.50 1.24 -6.70
N HIS A 112 -5.17 2.24 -5.88
CA HIS A 112 -4.47 2.06 -4.62
C HIS A 112 -5.42 2.31 -3.45
N THR A 113 -5.50 1.34 -2.54
CA THR A 113 -6.20 1.48 -1.27
C THR A 113 -5.18 1.66 -0.16
N ILE A 114 -5.33 2.74 0.61
CA ILE A 114 -4.46 3.06 1.74
C ILE A 114 -5.28 3.00 3.02
N THR A 115 -4.83 2.20 3.99
CA THR A 115 -5.48 2.09 5.31
C THR A 115 -4.48 2.35 6.43
N LEU A 116 -4.86 3.17 7.41
CA LEU A 116 -4.04 3.44 8.58
C LEU A 116 -4.20 2.31 9.61
N LYS A 117 -3.08 1.80 10.14
CA LYS A 117 -3.05 0.82 11.22
C LYS A 117 -2.36 1.38 12.46
N CYS A 118 -2.85 1.02 13.64
CA CYS A 118 -2.22 1.29 14.93
C CYS A 118 -1.76 -0.02 15.61
N TRP A 119 -0.45 -0.18 15.76
CA TRP A 119 0.18 -1.34 16.39
C TRP A 119 0.14 -1.31 17.92
N GLN A 120 -0.16 -0.16 18.53
CA GLN A 120 -0.40 -0.12 19.98
C GLN A 120 -1.80 -0.56 20.37
N CYS A 121 -2.80 -0.38 19.49
CA CYS A 121 -4.15 -0.86 19.75
C CYS A 121 -4.34 -2.36 19.46
N ASP A 122 -3.56 -2.91 18.53
CA ASP A 122 -3.45 -4.34 18.28
C ASP A 122 -2.00 -4.66 17.89
N PRO A 123 -1.19 -5.15 18.84
CA PRO A 123 0.21 -5.47 18.61
C PRO A 123 0.45 -6.59 17.60
N ASN A 124 -0.53 -7.47 17.34
CA ASN A 124 -0.31 -8.64 16.51
C ASN A 124 -0.54 -8.35 15.03
N ALA A 125 -1.63 -7.67 14.69
CA ALA A 125 -2.03 -7.43 13.29
C ALA A 125 -2.10 -5.94 12.90
N GLY A 126 -1.99 -5.03 13.88
CA GLY A 126 -2.22 -3.60 13.69
C GLY A 126 -3.70 -3.28 13.52
N LYS A 127 -4.27 -2.53 14.47
CA LYS A 127 -5.71 -2.21 14.43
C LYS A 127 -5.98 -1.24 13.29
N LEU A 128 -6.82 -1.65 12.35
CA LEU A 128 -7.30 -0.78 11.27
C LEU A 128 -8.08 0.40 11.86
N LEU A 129 -7.69 1.61 11.46
CA LEU A 129 -8.35 2.85 11.82
C LEU A 129 -9.26 3.29 10.66
N PRO A 130 -10.48 3.78 10.97
CA PRO A 130 -11.43 4.19 9.96
C PRO A 130 -10.90 5.44 9.26
N ARG A 131 -11.03 5.45 7.91
CA ARG A 131 -10.53 6.43 6.93
C ARG A 131 -9.77 7.65 7.49
N PHE A 132 -8.48 7.69 7.17
CA PHE A 132 -7.69 8.92 7.15
C PHE A 132 -8.14 9.76 5.95
N GLN A 133 -9.20 10.56 6.13
CA GLN A 133 -9.65 11.53 5.13
C GLN A 133 -8.96 12.85 5.44
N ARG A 134 -8.01 13.25 4.59
CA ARG A 134 -7.54 14.65 4.55
C ARG A 134 -8.51 15.48 3.74
#